data_AF-A0A925BSR7-F1
#
_entry.id   AF-A0A925BSR7-F1
#
_cell.length_a   1.000
_cell.length_b   1.000
_cell.length_c   1.000
_cell.angle_alpha   90.00
_cell.angle_beta   90.00
_cell.angle_gamma   90.00
#
_symmetry.space_group_name_H-M   'P 1'
#
loop_
_entity.id
_entity.type
_entity.pdbx_description
1 polymer ?
#
loop_
_entity_poly.entity_id
_entity_poly.type
_entity_poly.pdbx_seq_one_letter_code
_entity_poly.pdbx_strand_id
1 'polypeptide(L)' 'MATKVEELLNKVRVKQALAVKYENLSRISGSKPARAKFIRRCNQLRRQAQQFQQTADAAKA' A
#
# COMPACT_ATOMS: atom_id res chain seq x y z
N MET A 1 18.55 16.25 -4.18
CA MET A 1 17.98 15.08 -4.86
C MET A 1 17.75 14.01 -3.81
N ALA A 2 16.53 13.47 -3.68
CA ALA A 2 16.28 12.35 -2.78
C ALA A 2 16.99 11.10 -3.33
N THR A 3 17.55 10.27 -2.46
CA THR A 3 18.19 9.03 -2.91
C THR A 3 17.13 8.04 -3.40
N LYS A 4 17.49 7.15 -4.33
CA LYS A 4 16.57 6.14 -4.87
C LYS A 4 15.91 5.28 -3.77
N VAL A 5 16.62 5.07 -2.67
CA VAL A 5 16.13 4.38 -1.47
C VAL A 5 15.06 5.20 -0.74
N GLU A 6 15.27 6.50 -0.54
CA GLU A 6 14.29 7.41 0.06
C GLU A 6 12.99 7.47 -0.74
N GLU A 7 13.08 7.49 -2.08
CA GLU A 7 11.90 7.46 -2.94
C GLU A 7 11.09 6.16 -2.78
N LEU A 8 11.77 5.01 -2.68
CA LEU A 8 11.13 3.72 -2.44
C LEU A 8 10.44 3.68 -1.08
N LEU A 9 11.11 4.14 -0.02
CA LEU A 9 10.54 4.22 1.33
C LEU A 9 9.34 5.18 1.39
N ASN A 10 9.38 6.30 0.65
CA ASN A 10 8.23 7.19 0.53
C ASN A 10 7.05 6.49 -0.17
N LYS A 11 7.31 5.74 -1.25
CA LYS A 11 6.28 4.92 -1.92
C LYS A 11 5.68 3.89 -0.97
N VAL A 12 6.49 3.23 -0.13
CA VAL A 12 5.99 2.30 0.90
C VAL A 12 5.00 3.00 1.83
N ARG A 13 5.39 4.15 2.41
CA ARG A 13 4.52 4.93 3.33
C ARG A 13 3.20 5.33 2.69
N VAL A 14 3.25 5.87 1.47
CA VAL A 14 2.04 6.27 0.72
C VAL A 14 1.13 5.07 0.47
N LYS A 15 1.70 3.93 0.04
CA LYS A 15 0.91 2.72 -0.25
C LYS A 15 0.29 2.13 1.01
N GLN A 16 1.00 2.13 2.14
CA GLN A 16 0.46 1.71 3.43
C GLN A 16 -0.69 2.63 3.89
N ALA A 17 -0.50 3.94 3.81
CA ALA A 17 -1.55 4.90 4.16
C ALA A 17 -2.81 4.74 3.28
N LEU A 18 -2.64 4.51 1.98
CA LEU A 18 -3.75 4.20 1.09
C LEU A 18 -4.43 2.87 1.44
N ALA A 19 -3.66 1.83 1.79
CA ALA A 19 -4.24 0.55 2.19
C ALA A 19 -5.15 0.70 3.41
N VAL A 20 -4.74 1.47 4.42
CA VAL A 20 -5.56 1.77 5.61
C VAL A 20 -6.84 2.50 5.22
N LYS A 21 -6.77 3.48 4.31
CA LYS A 21 -7.99 4.16 3.82
C LYS A 21 -8.96 3.19 3.14
N TYR A 22 -8.47 2.28 2.29
CA TYR A 22 -9.32 1.28 1.64
C TYR A 22 -9.88 0.24 2.61
N GLU A 23 -9.13 -0.12 3.65
CA GLU A 23 -9.63 -0.95 4.74
C GLU A 23 -10.79 -0.27 5.46
N ASN A 24 -10.65 1.01 5.82
CA ASN A 24 -11.74 1.79 6.44
C ASN A 24 -12.96 1.88 5.52
N LEU A 25 -12.75 2.16 4.23
CA LEU A 25 -13.82 2.15 3.22
C LEU A 25 -14.54 0.80 3.14
N SER A 26 -13.81 -0.32 3.25
CA SER A 26 -14.43 -1.65 3.25
C SER A 26 -15.32 -1.89 4.47
N ARG A 27 -14.96 -1.33 5.63
CA ARG A 27 -15.71 -1.46 6.88
C ARG A 27 -17.00 -0.64 6.87
N ILE A 28 -16.95 0.59 6.33
CA ILE A 28 -18.12 1.48 6.28
C ILE A 28 -19.02 1.23 5.05
N SER A 29 -18.56 0.46 4.07
CA SER A 29 -19.36 0.19 2.88
C SER A 29 -20.55 -0.73 3.21
N GLY A 30 -21.76 -0.24 2.93
CA GLY A 30 -23.02 -1.01 3.03
C GLY A 30 -23.27 -1.94 1.83
N SER A 31 -22.51 -1.81 0.74
CA SER A 31 -22.67 -2.61 -0.46
C SER A 31 -21.63 -3.75 -0.51
N LYS A 32 -22.11 -5.00 -0.59
CA LYS A 32 -21.24 -6.19 -0.72
C LYS A 32 -20.21 -6.08 -1.87
N PRO A 33 -20.58 -5.71 -3.11
CA PRO A 33 -19.60 -5.58 -4.20
C PRO A 33 -18.58 -4.45 -3.96
N ALA A 34 -19.00 -3.33 -3.37
CA ALA A 34 -18.09 -2.23 -3.04
C ALA A 34 -17.10 -2.63 -1.95
N ARG A 35 -17.56 -3.30 -0.88
CA ARG A 35 -16.70 -3.89 0.15
C ARG A 35 -15.64 -4.82 -0.45
N ALA A 36 -16.05 -5.76 -1.31
CA ALA A 36 -15.12 -6.66 -1.99
C ALA A 36 -14.09 -5.92 -2.85
N LYS A 37 -14.51 -4.87 -3.58
CA LYS A 37 -13.60 -4.01 -4.36
C LYS A 37 -12.58 -3.31 -3.47
N PHE A 38 -13.00 -2.75 -2.33
CA PHE A 38 -12.10 -2.09 -1.39
C PHE A 38 -11.12 -3.05 -0.73
N ILE A 39 -11.57 -4.25 -0.33
CA ILE A 39 -10.69 -5.31 0.19
C ILE A 39 -9.62 -5.69 -0.84
N ARG A 40 -10.03 -5.95 -2.09
CA ARG A 40 -9.08 -6.25 -3.18
C ARG A 40 -8.04 -5.15 -3.34
N ARG A 41 -8.47 -3.89 -3.34
CA ARG A 41 -7.56 -2.74 -3.50
C ARG A 41 -6.63 -2.56 -2.30
N CYS A 42 -7.12 -2.73 -1.07
CA CYS A 42 -6.31 -2.75 0.15
C CYS A 42 -5.20 -3.80 0.05
N ASN A 43 -5.56 -5.04 -0.30
CA ASN A 43 -4.60 -6.14 -0.42
C ASN A 43 -3.56 -5.89 -1.52
N GLN A 44 -3.98 -5.35 -2.67
CA GLN A 44 -3.07 -4.98 -3.75
C GLN A 44 -2.04 -3.93 -3.28
N LEU A 45 -2.49 -2.90 -2.55
CA LEU A 45 -1.61 -1.84 -2.04
C LEU A 45 -0.62 -2.37 -1.00
N ARG A 46 -1.05 -3.27 -0.11
CA ARG A 46 -0.16 -3.93 0.87
C ARG A 46 0.93 -4.75 0.18
N ARG A 47 0.59 -5.53 -0.86
CA ARG A 47 1.57 -6.28 -1.66
C ARG A 47 2.57 -5.36 -2.35
N GLN A 48 2.10 -4.27 -2.96
CA GLN A 48 2.97 -3.27 -3.59
C GLN A 48 3.93 -2.63 -2.58
N ALA A 49 3.42 -2.27 -1.40
CA ALA A 49 4.25 -1.71 -0.32
C ALA A 49 5.35 -2.69 0.10
N GLN A 50 5.00 -3.98 0.25
CA GLN A 50 5.99 -5.01 0.59
C GLN A 50 7.07 -5.17 -0.49
N GLN A 51 6.70 -5.16 -1.77
CA GLN A 51 7.67 -5.23 -2.88
C GLN A 51 8.62 -4.02 -2.90
N PHE A 52 8.09 -2.81 -2.70
CA PHE A 52 8.93 -1.61 -2.60
C PHE A 52 9.86 -1.65 -1.39
N GLN A 53 9.39 -2.17 -0.26
CA GLN A 53 10.22 -2.34 0.94
C GLN A 53 11.37 -3.32 0.68
N GLN A 54 11.07 -4.50 0.13
CA GLN A 54 12.08 -5.50 -0.23
C GLN A 54 13.13 -4.94 -1.21
N THR A 55 12.69 -4.14 -2.19
CA THR A 55 13.59 -3.49 -3.15
C THR A 55 14.45 -2.42 -2.48
N ALA A 56 13.90 -1.66 -1.53
CA ALA A 56 14.65 -0.68 -0.77
C ALA A 56 15.69 -1.33 0.14
N ASP A 57 15.35 -2.45 0.77
CA ASP A 57 16.25 -3.20 1.65
C ASP A 57 17.38 -3.85 0.84
N ALA A 58 17.07 -4.43 -0.33
CA ALA A 58 18.08 -4.98 -1.24
C ALA A 58 19.00 -3.91 -1.86
N ALA A 59 18.55 -2.67 -1.98
CA ALA A 59 19.36 -1.55 -2.46
C ALA A 59 20.23 -0.92 -1.35
N LYS A 60 20.00 -1.27 -0.08
CA LYS A 60 20.82 -0.86 1.07
C LYS A 60 21.89 -1.90 1.43
N ALA A 61 21.63 -3.18 1.14
CA ALA A 61 22.56 -4.30 1.30
C ALA A 61 23.65 -4.25 0.23
#